data_AF-A0AA43IY98-F1
#
_entry.id   AF-A0AA43IY98-F1
#
_cell.length_a   1.000
_cell.length_b   1.000
_cell.length_c   1.000
_cell.angle_alpha   90.00
_cell.angle_beta   90.00
_cell.angle_gamma   90.00
#
_symmetry.space_group_name_H-M   'P 1'
#
loop_
_entity.id
_entity.type
_entity.pdbx_description
1 polymer ?
#
loop_
_entity_poly.entity_id
_entity_poly.type
_entity_poly.pdbx_seq_one_letter_code
_entity_poly.pdbx_strand_id
1 'polypeptide(L)'
;MPTSSRTWVITWSDGVTSTYRFNATINNIGTLNTTIVGVGKIVEGRYQDANATSTFLLGNLQATLNDSCDTATGVTSVSGLSTLVITP
;
A
#
# COMPACT_ATOMS: atom_id res chain seq x y z
N MET A 1 4.49 -9.58 -14.64
CA MET A 1 3.68 -9.67 -13.41
C MET A 1 2.50 -8.72 -13.54
N PRO A 2 1.26 -9.13 -13.24
CA PRO A 2 0.12 -8.23 -13.37
C PRO A 2 0.21 -7.13 -12.30
N THR A 3 0.46 -5.89 -12.71
CA THR A 3 0.33 -4.71 -11.86
C THR A 3 -1.13 -4.32 -11.80
N SER A 4 -1.88 -4.84 -10.83
CA SER A 4 -3.24 -4.36 -10.59
C SER A 4 -3.17 -2.96 -10.00
N SER A 5 -3.65 -1.98 -10.76
CA SER A 5 -3.82 -0.61 -10.29
C SER A 5 -4.81 -0.58 -9.12
N ARG A 6 -4.44 0.09 -8.02
CA ARG A 6 -5.25 0.28 -6.82
C ARG A 6 -5.50 1.77 -6.59
N THR A 7 -6.60 2.07 -5.90
CA THR A 7 -6.97 3.43 -5.53
C THR A 7 -7.10 3.52 -4.01
N TRP A 8 -6.54 4.57 -3.41
CA TRP A 8 -6.66 4.90 -2.00
C TRP A 8 -7.14 6.34 -1.84
N VAL A 9 -8.25 6.53 -1.13
CA VAL A 9 -8.75 7.86 -0.74
C VAL A 9 -8.08 8.25 0.58
N ILE A 10 -7.30 9.32 0.55
CA ILE A 10 -6.63 9.89 1.72
C ILE A 10 -7.54 10.98 2.26
N THR A 11 -7.87 10.90 3.54
CA THR A 11 -8.58 11.97 4.26
C THR A 11 -7.56 12.69 5.14
N TRP A 12 -7.32 13.97 4.87
CA TRP A 12 -6.38 14.79 5.62
C TRP A 12 -7.01 15.29 6.93
N SER A 13 -6.18 15.78 7.86
CA SER A 13 -6.64 16.26 9.17
C SER A 13 -7.60 17.44 9.12
N ASP A 14 -7.59 18.19 8.02
CA ASP A 14 -8.50 19.31 7.76
C ASP A 14 -9.75 18.92 6.95
N GLY A 15 -9.97 17.62 6.74
CA GLY A 15 -11.14 17.08 6.05
C GLY A 15 -11.09 17.14 4.53
N VAL A 16 -10.05 17.76 3.93
CA VAL A 16 -9.83 17.69 2.49
C VAL A 16 -9.40 16.27 2.12
N THR A 17 -9.71 15.84 0.89
CA THR A 17 -9.35 14.51 0.39
C THR A 17 -8.37 14.57 -0.77
N SER A 18 -7.66 13.47 -0.98
CA SER A 18 -6.88 13.18 -2.18
C SER A 18 -7.16 11.77 -2.67
N THR A 19 -7.23 11.58 -3.98
CA THR A 19 -7.36 10.25 -4.59
C THR A 19 -6.00 9.82 -5.12
N TYR A 20 -5.40 8.80 -4.50
CA TYR A 20 -4.11 8.24 -4.89
C TYR A 20 -4.30 6.96 -5.71
N ARG A 21 -3.77 6.93 -6.93
CA ARG A 21 -3.80 5.74 -7.81
C ARG A 21 -2.39 5.20 -8.01
N PHE A 22 -2.18 3.92 -7.69
CA PHE A 22 -0.85 3.32 -7.65
C PHE A 22 -0.82 1.86 -8.06
N ASN A 23 0.36 1.41 -8.46
CA ASN A 23 0.67 0.00 -8.64
C ASN A 23 1.45 -0.48 -7.41
N ALA A 24 0.98 -1.57 -6.80
CA ALA A 24 1.63 -2.15 -5.64
C ALA A 24 2.60 -3.26 -6.05
N THR A 25 3.79 -3.27 -5.46
CA THR A 25 4.76 -4.35 -5.55
C THR A 25 5.09 -4.86 -4.16
N ILE A 26 5.23 -6.18 -4.04
CA ILE A 26 5.64 -6.84 -2.80
C ILE A 26 7.15 -7.02 -2.87
N ASN A 27 7.86 -6.50 -1.87
CA ASN A 27 9.27 -6.71 -1.68
C ASN A 27 9.50 -7.48 -0.36
N ASN A 28 9.86 -8.75 -0.48
CA ASN A 28 10.16 -9.59 0.68
C ASN A 28 11.65 -9.45 1.03
N ILE A 29 11.95 -8.75 2.13
CA ILE A 29 13.31 -8.64 2.65
C ILE A 29 13.46 -9.69 3.76
N GLY A 30 13.86 -10.90 3.38
CA GLY A 30 14.07 -12.01 4.32
C GLY A 30 12.78 -12.69 4.81
N THR A 31 12.86 -13.36 5.96
CA THR A 31 11.80 -14.23 6.51
C THR A 31 10.81 -13.54 7.45
N LEU A 32 11.05 -12.29 7.87
CA LEU A 32 10.31 -11.69 9.00
C LEU A 32 9.49 -10.44 8.66
N ASN A 33 9.89 -9.64 7.66
CA ASN A 33 9.24 -8.38 7.32
C ASN A 33 8.96 -8.30 5.82
N THR A 34 7.68 -8.20 5.46
CA THR A 34 7.26 -7.97 4.08
C THR A 34 6.97 -6.49 3.90
N THR A 35 7.56 -5.88 2.88
CA THR A 35 7.32 -4.48 2.54
C THR A 35 6.49 -4.42 1.27
N ILE A 36 5.35 -3.73 1.31
CA ILE A 36 4.58 -3.40 0.10
C ILE A 36 4.91 -1.97 -0.30
N VAL A 37 5.34 -1.78 -1.53
CA VAL A 37 5.60 -0.44 -2.09
C VAL A 37 4.55 -0.14 -3.14
N GLY A 38 3.79 0.94 -2.95
CA GLY A 38 2.91 1.50 -3.96
C GLY A 38 3.59 2.67 -4.64
N VAL A 39 3.68 2.66 -5.97
CA VAL A 39 4.19 3.79 -6.76
C VAL A 39 3.08 4.28 -7.70
N GLY A 40 2.83 5.58 -7.70
CA GLY A 40 1.73 6.15 -8.45
C GLY A 40 1.64 7.66 -8.38
N LYS A 41 0.42 8.19 -8.56
CA LYS A 41 0.14 9.62 -8.56
C LYS A 41 -1.14 9.95 -7.82
N ILE A 42 -1.22 11.17 -7.31
CA ILE A 42 -2.49 11.76 -6.88
C ILE A 42 -3.25 12.22 -8.13
N VAL A 43 -4.43 11.65 -8.35
CA VAL A 43 -5.25 11.91 -9.55
C VAL A 43 -6.37 12.91 -9.30
N GLU A 44 -6.64 13.23 -8.04
CA GLU A 44 -7.72 14.16 -7.65
C GLU A 44 -7.43 14.74 -6.25
N GLY A 45 -7.89 15.97 -6.02
CA GLY A 45 -7.89 16.60 -4.71
C GLY A 45 -6.56 17.27 -4.38
N ARG A 46 -6.20 17.31 -3.08
CA ARG A 46 -4.97 17.99 -2.66
C ARG A 46 -3.73 17.29 -3.24
N TYR A 47 -2.77 18.08 -3.73
CA TYR A 47 -1.56 17.60 -4.41
C TYR A 47 -1.83 16.88 -5.73
N GLN A 48 -2.91 17.23 -6.44
CA GLN A 48 -3.21 16.68 -7.76
C GLN A 48 -1.97 16.73 -8.70
N ASP A 49 -1.81 15.67 -9.49
CA ASP A 49 -0.72 15.43 -10.44
C ASP A 49 0.66 15.14 -9.84
N ALA A 50 0.81 15.29 -8.51
CA ALA A 50 2.02 14.95 -7.78
C ALA A 50 2.31 13.44 -7.82
N ASN A 51 3.61 13.11 -7.84
CA ASN A 51 4.05 11.73 -7.69
C ASN A 51 3.91 11.31 -6.23
N ALA A 52 3.48 10.07 -6.00
CA ALA A 52 3.28 9.55 -4.65
C ALA A 52 3.78 8.11 -4.52
N THR A 53 4.55 7.89 -3.45
CA THR A 53 5.07 6.57 -3.07
C THR A 53 4.58 6.21 -1.69
N SER A 54 3.88 5.09 -1.59
CA SER A 54 3.45 4.50 -0.32
C SER A 54 4.32 3.31 0.02
N THR A 55 4.63 3.14 1.30
CA THR A 55 5.36 1.98 1.83
C THR A 55 4.59 1.44 3.03
N PHE A 56 4.18 0.18 2.97
CA PHE A 56 3.53 -0.54 4.05
C PHE A 56 4.49 -1.59 4.58
N LEU A 57 4.82 -1.51 5.87
CA LEU A 57 5.59 -2.54 6.55
C LEU A 57 4.62 -3.53 7.21
N LEU A 58 4.62 -4.76 6.69
CA LEU A 58 3.87 -5.87 7.26
C LEU A 58 4.81 -6.64 8.18
N GLY A 59 4.70 -6.36 9.48
CA GLY A 59 5.35 -7.17 10.49
C GLY A 59 4.72 -8.56 10.50
N ASN A 60 5.56 -9.60 10.46
CA ASN A 60 5.14 -10.98 10.68
C ASN A 60 4.07 -11.51 9.70
N LEU A 61 4.14 -11.10 8.42
CA LEU A 61 3.29 -11.67 7.37
C LEU A 61 3.38 -13.21 7.34
N GLN A 62 4.54 -13.76 7.69
CA GLN A 62 4.73 -15.21 7.79
C GLN A 62 3.89 -15.86 8.89
N ALA A 63 3.64 -15.23 10.05
CA ALA A 63 2.69 -15.76 11.03
C ALA A 63 1.24 -15.65 10.55
N THR A 64 0.87 -14.53 9.93
CA THR A 64 -0.46 -14.36 9.32
C THR A 64 -0.70 -15.39 8.20
N LEU A 65 0.35 -15.71 7.42
CA LEU A 65 0.33 -16.74 6.39
C LEU A 65 0.35 -18.15 6.98
N ASN A 66 1.12 -18.44 8.03
CA ASN A 66 1.17 -19.76 8.66
C ASN A 66 -0.19 -20.15 9.26
N ASP A 67 -0.97 -19.20 9.77
CA ASP A 67 -2.36 -19.42 10.22
C ASP A 67 -3.38 -19.43 9.05
N SER A 68 -3.00 -18.99 7.84
CA SER A 68 -3.89 -18.82 6.68
C SER A 68 -3.48 -19.63 5.44
N CYS A 69 -2.50 -20.52 5.56
CA CYS A 69 -1.91 -21.30 4.45
C CYS A 69 -2.90 -22.27 3.78
N ASP A 70 -4.12 -22.39 4.31
CA ASP A 70 -5.21 -23.21 3.76
C ASP A 70 -6.34 -22.42 3.09
N THR A 71 -6.14 -21.13 2.76
CA THR A 71 -7.17 -20.34 2.06
C THR A 71 -6.76 -19.99 0.63
N ALA A 72 -7.58 -20.44 -0.33
CA ALA A 72 -7.38 -20.27 -1.78
C ALA A 72 -7.32 -18.79 -2.25
N THR A 73 -7.65 -17.84 -1.37
CA THR A 73 -7.81 -16.42 -1.70
C THR A 73 -6.60 -15.54 -1.40
N GLY A 74 -5.55 -16.06 -0.73
CA GLY A 74 -4.42 -15.25 -0.29
C GLY A 74 -4.83 -14.16 0.72
N VAL A 75 -3.86 -13.40 1.21
CA VAL A 75 -4.07 -12.36 2.23
C VAL A 75 -4.74 -11.14 1.59
N THR A 76 -6.01 -10.86 1.94
CA THR A 76 -6.82 -9.78 1.37
C THR A 76 -6.82 -8.49 2.21
N SER A 77 -6.46 -8.57 3.50
CA SER A 77 -6.41 -7.41 4.39
C SER A 77 -5.27 -7.55 5.40
N VAL A 78 -4.40 -6.53 5.45
CA VAL A 78 -3.31 -6.41 6.42
C VAL A 78 -3.28 -4.99 6.97
N SER A 79 -3.05 -4.88 8.27
CA SER A 79 -2.80 -3.60 8.94
C SER A 79 -1.32 -3.49 9.30
N GLY A 80 -0.77 -2.30 9.18
CA GLY A 80 0.64 -2.04 9.43
C GLY A 80 0.96 -0.56 9.35
N LEU A 81 2.15 -0.19 9.81
CA LEU A 81 2.65 1.17 9.64
C LEU A 81 2.81 1.45 8.14
N SER A 82 2.18 2.54 7.71
CA SER A 82 2.28 3.04 6.34
C SER A 82 2.93 4.41 6.32
N THR A 83 3.91 4.59 5.44
CA THR A 83 4.48 5.89 5.11
C THR A 83 4.03 6.28 3.71
N LEU A 84 3.59 7.53 3.53
CA LEU A 84 3.26 8.11 2.23
C LEU A 84 4.16 9.33 1.99
N VAL A 85 4.89 9.32 0.87
CA VAL A 85 5.70 10.44 0.41
C VAL A 85 5.08 11.00 -0.86
N ILE A 86 4.81 12.30 -0.88
CA ILE A 86 4.27 13.02 -2.03
C ILE A 86 5.32 14.03 -2.50
N THR A 87 5.67 13.98 -3.78
CA THR A 87 6.62 14.90 -4.42
C THR A 87 5.86 15.73 -5.47
N PRO A 88 5.66 17.04 -5.22
CA PRO A 88 5.00 17.96 -6.14
C PRO A 88 5.72 18.10 -7.49
#